data_AF-A0A250WWN7-F1
#
_entry.id   AF-A0A250WWN7-F1
#
_cell.length_a   1.000
_cell.length_b   1.000
_cell.length_c   1.000
_cell.angle_alpha   90.00
_cell.angle_beta   90.00
_cell.angle_gamma   90.00
#
_symmetry.space_group_name_H-M   'P 1'
#
loop_
_entity.id
_entity.type
_entity.pdbx_description
1 polymer ?
#
loop_
_entity_poly.entity_id
_entity_poly.type
_entity_poly.pdbx_seq_one_letter_code
_entity_poly.pdbx_strand_id
1 'polypeptide(L)'
;MKVSNLLQKLNLKGVGIKLGTWTPWMRHAFSNFSNWIVPGHVMLGRYPYVEPAHCHSKLEGEQQMAMLISAGITTFVSLQEELPPQHALRSSGANGFLPYKATAELLWHNNVAGHHSRQQVTSISSAGTGHLDIIGDNREEELGIVIERPTTIHHQPLPNIIEREMSEESQRGLRFIHAPIVDLGILSTEDLRSLLVQLTDLILMKREKLYIHCWGGCGRAGMVGTALLVTAYSVPVEEALERVQRGFYTRNGKSHKTCPETAEQFQFLRQFLLDYN
;
A
#
# COMPACT_ATOMS: atom_id res chain seq x y z
N MET A 1 34.37 0.40 -2.67
CA MET A 1 33.64 -0.34 -3.72
C MET A 1 32.39 0.47 -4.04
N LYS A 2 32.28 1.11 -5.21
CA LYS A 2 31.18 2.04 -5.52
C LYS A 2 29.86 1.29 -5.69
N VAL A 3 28.78 1.73 -5.03
CA VAL A 3 27.42 1.14 -5.10
C VAL A 3 26.82 1.18 -6.52
N SER A 4 27.41 1.98 -7.42
CA SER A 4 27.17 1.86 -8.87
C SER A 4 27.29 0.40 -9.34
N ASN A 5 28.19 -0.40 -8.75
CA ASN A 5 28.33 -1.84 -9.03
C ASN A 5 27.30 -2.74 -8.36
N LEU A 6 26.64 -2.33 -7.26
CA LEU A 6 25.63 -3.16 -6.59
C LEU A 6 24.26 -3.02 -7.28
N LEU A 7 23.90 -1.79 -7.69
CA LEU A 7 22.73 -1.53 -8.53
C LEU A 7 22.93 -2.02 -9.98
N GLN A 8 24.17 -2.01 -10.51
CA GLN A 8 24.50 -2.68 -11.78
C GLN A 8 24.41 -4.20 -11.69
N LYS A 9 24.88 -4.83 -10.61
CA LYS A 9 24.79 -6.29 -10.42
C LYS A 9 23.35 -6.79 -10.28
N LEU A 10 22.42 -5.95 -9.83
CA LEU A 10 21.00 -6.28 -9.74
C LEU A 10 20.24 -6.12 -11.07
N ASN A 11 20.90 -5.75 -12.17
CA ASN A 11 20.28 -5.58 -13.50
C ASN A 11 18.98 -4.74 -13.50
N LEU A 12 18.88 -3.76 -12.59
CA LEU A 12 17.68 -2.92 -12.44
C LEU A 12 17.60 -1.76 -13.46
N LYS A 13 18.56 -1.65 -14.40
CA LYS A 13 18.49 -0.71 -15.53
C LYS A 13 17.36 -1.02 -16.53
N GLY A 14 16.55 -2.06 -16.30
CA GLY A 14 15.42 -2.42 -17.14
C GLY A 14 14.14 -2.80 -16.40
N VAL A 15 14.10 -2.70 -15.06
CA VAL A 15 12.91 -3.04 -14.24
C VAL A 15 12.23 -1.77 -13.72
N GLY A 16 12.25 -0.71 -14.53
CA GLY A 16 11.28 0.37 -14.31
C GLY A 16 9.91 -0.23 -14.56
N ILE A 17 9.04 -0.26 -13.54
CA ILE A 17 7.61 -0.45 -13.79
C ILE A 17 7.22 0.72 -14.69
N LYS A 18 7.11 0.48 -16.00
CA LYS A 18 6.49 1.45 -16.90
C LYS A 18 5.07 1.60 -16.41
N LEU A 19 4.80 2.66 -15.65
CA LEU A 19 3.45 3.09 -15.40
C LEU A 19 2.82 3.25 -16.79
N GLY A 20 1.84 2.41 -17.09
CA GLY A 20 1.15 2.45 -18.37
C GLY A 20 0.73 3.88 -18.68
N THR A 21 0.69 4.24 -19.95
CA THR A 21 0.29 5.57 -20.41
C THR A 21 -0.95 6.05 -19.66
N TRP A 22 -0.76 7.08 -18.83
CA TRP A 22 -1.78 7.89 -18.18
C TRP A 22 -2.90 7.12 -17.46
N THR A 23 -2.70 6.81 -16.18
CA THR A 23 -3.85 6.59 -15.30
C THR A 23 -4.62 7.90 -15.13
N PRO A 24 -5.95 7.94 -15.30
CA PRO A 24 -6.74 9.14 -15.04
C PRO A 24 -6.47 9.65 -13.62
N TRP A 25 -6.21 10.96 -13.49
CA TRP A 25 -5.78 11.62 -12.25
C TRP A 25 -6.70 11.35 -11.04
N MET A 26 -7.97 11.04 -11.29
CA MET A 26 -8.95 10.64 -10.27
C MET A 26 -8.51 9.43 -9.44
N ARG A 27 -7.58 8.59 -9.93
CA ARG A 27 -7.07 7.42 -9.20
C ARG A 27 -6.09 7.77 -8.07
N HIS A 28 -5.66 9.02 -7.96
CA HIS A 28 -4.76 9.48 -6.89
C HIS A 28 -5.50 9.91 -5.63
N ALA A 29 -6.74 10.41 -5.75
CA ALA A 29 -7.56 10.76 -4.60
C ALA A 29 -7.90 9.53 -3.76
N PHE A 30 -7.92 9.68 -2.44
CA PHE A 30 -8.28 8.60 -1.53
C PHE A 30 -9.11 9.10 -0.35
N SER A 31 -8.58 10.04 0.43
CA SER A 31 -9.29 10.63 1.58
C SER A 31 -8.89 12.09 1.77
N ASN A 32 -9.49 12.75 2.77
CA ASN A 32 -9.09 14.10 3.17
C ASN A 32 -7.70 14.15 3.87
N PHE A 33 -7.11 13.01 4.24
CA PHE A 33 -5.84 12.92 4.97
C PHE A 33 -4.71 12.26 4.17
N SER A 34 -5.01 11.49 3.12
CA SER A 34 -4.02 10.81 2.29
C SER A 34 -4.43 10.68 0.82
N ASN A 35 -3.45 10.38 -0.02
CA ASN A 35 -3.62 10.17 -1.45
C ASN A 35 -2.60 9.14 -1.97
N TRP A 36 -2.95 8.44 -3.04
CA TRP A 36 -1.99 7.60 -3.76
C TRP A 36 -1.03 8.47 -4.57
N ILE A 37 0.24 8.09 -4.59
CA ILE A 37 1.22 8.56 -5.59
C ILE A 37 1.57 7.46 -6.58
N VAL A 38 1.36 6.20 -6.20
CA VAL A 38 1.27 5.06 -7.12
C VAL A 38 0.03 4.25 -6.70
N PRO A 39 -1.07 4.29 -7.47
CA PRO A 39 -2.31 3.61 -7.10
C PRO A 39 -2.09 2.13 -6.73
N GLY A 40 -2.59 1.75 -5.55
CA GLY A 40 -2.48 0.39 -5.02
C GLY A 40 -1.10 -0.02 -4.51
N HIS A 41 -0.09 0.87 -4.52
CA HIS A 41 1.28 0.54 -4.11
C HIS A 41 1.87 1.54 -3.10
N VAL A 42 1.78 2.85 -3.35
CA VAL A 42 2.41 3.87 -2.51
C VAL A 42 1.46 5.03 -2.24
N MET A 43 1.13 5.22 -0.97
CA MET A 43 0.28 6.29 -0.46
C MET A 43 1.10 7.25 0.41
N LEU A 44 0.80 8.54 0.29
CA LEU A 44 1.31 9.58 1.20
C LEU A 44 0.17 10.09 2.08
N GLY A 45 0.46 10.39 3.35
CA GLY A 45 -0.59 10.79 4.28
C GLY A 45 -0.13 11.52 5.53
N ARG A 46 -1.10 12.07 6.27
CA ARG A 46 -0.92 12.63 7.62
C ARG A 46 -0.64 11.51 8.63
N TYR A 47 -0.37 11.87 9.89
CA TYR A 47 -0.38 10.89 10.96
C TYR A 47 -1.76 10.20 10.96
N PRO A 48 -1.83 8.86 10.84
CA PRO A 48 -3.06 8.18 10.44
C PRO A 48 -4.01 7.91 11.62
N TYR A 49 -3.79 8.53 12.77
CA TYR A 49 -4.54 8.30 14.00
C TYR A 49 -4.62 9.59 14.81
N VAL A 50 -4.99 9.49 16.10
CA VAL A 50 -5.18 10.68 16.94
C VAL A 50 -3.91 11.53 16.98
N GLU A 51 -4.08 12.81 16.64
CA GLU A 51 -3.02 13.81 16.53
C GLU A 51 -3.58 15.24 16.76
N PRO A 52 -2.75 16.22 17.14
CA PRO A 52 -3.23 17.50 17.68
C PRO A 52 -3.99 18.43 16.72
N ALA A 53 -3.87 18.27 15.40
CA ALA A 53 -4.31 19.26 14.42
C ALA A 53 -5.57 18.89 13.65
N HIS A 54 -5.83 17.60 13.40
CA HIS A 54 -6.93 17.19 12.52
C HIS A 54 -7.71 15.95 12.99
N CYS A 55 -7.18 15.12 13.90
CA CYS A 55 -7.85 13.90 14.35
C CYS A 55 -7.85 13.83 15.87
N HIS A 56 -8.94 14.27 16.50
CA HIS A 56 -8.97 14.49 17.96
C HIS A 56 -9.62 13.35 18.75
N SER A 57 -10.13 12.32 18.07
CA SER A 57 -10.84 11.22 18.71
C SER A 57 -10.36 9.86 18.23
N LYS A 58 -10.36 8.87 19.14
CA LYS A 58 -10.01 7.48 18.80
C LYS A 58 -10.94 6.90 17.75
N LEU A 59 -12.23 7.25 17.80
CA LEU A 59 -13.22 6.80 16.82
C LEU A 59 -12.85 7.26 15.40
N GLU A 60 -12.52 8.54 15.24
CA GLU A 60 -12.07 9.07 13.95
C GLU A 60 -10.76 8.41 13.51
N GLY A 61 -9.80 8.27 14.42
CA GLY A 61 -8.53 7.60 14.13
C GLY A 61 -8.73 6.14 13.69
N GLU A 62 -9.65 5.41 14.34
CA GLU A 62 -10.00 4.03 13.99
C GLU A 62 -10.62 3.96 12.58
N GLN A 63 -11.47 4.92 12.22
CA GLN A 63 -12.04 5.02 10.88
C GLN A 63 -10.96 5.28 9.82
N GLN A 64 -10.06 6.24 10.07
CA GLN A 64 -8.92 6.52 9.18
C GLN A 64 -8.05 5.27 9.00
N MET A 65 -7.79 4.54 10.08
CA MET A 65 -7.01 3.31 10.05
C MET A 65 -7.72 2.20 9.26
N ALA A 66 -9.02 2.02 9.49
CA ALA A 66 -9.83 1.04 8.77
C ALA A 66 -9.84 1.32 7.27
N MET A 67 -9.87 2.59 6.85
CA MET A 67 -9.75 2.95 5.42
C MET A 67 -8.41 2.50 4.84
N LEU A 68 -7.28 2.77 5.52
CA LEU A 68 -5.95 2.39 5.04
C LEU A 68 -5.79 0.87 4.95
N ILE A 69 -6.23 0.14 5.97
CA ILE A 69 -6.19 -1.32 6.00
C ILE A 69 -7.09 -1.93 4.91
N SER A 70 -8.30 -1.37 4.70
CA SER A 70 -9.21 -1.82 3.64
C SER A 70 -8.67 -1.51 2.24
N ALA A 71 -7.84 -0.48 2.10
CA ALA A 71 -7.13 -0.15 0.87
C ALA A 71 -5.94 -1.09 0.59
N GLY A 72 -5.67 -2.04 1.50
CA GLY A 72 -4.61 -3.04 1.39
C GLY A 72 -3.23 -2.56 1.84
N ILE A 73 -3.11 -1.44 2.56
CA ILE A 73 -1.82 -1.01 3.10
C ILE A 73 -1.28 -2.10 4.04
N THR A 74 -0.04 -2.53 3.80
CA THR A 74 0.66 -3.55 4.60
C THR A 74 1.83 -2.97 5.41
N THR A 75 2.35 -1.81 4.99
CA THR A 75 3.55 -1.23 5.61
C THR A 75 3.36 0.26 5.89
N PHE A 76 3.49 0.63 7.16
CA PHE A 76 3.43 2.01 7.63
C PHE A 76 4.85 2.55 7.86
N VAL A 77 5.17 3.67 7.22
CA VAL A 77 6.48 4.33 7.32
C VAL A 77 6.28 5.69 7.97
N SER A 78 6.72 5.83 9.22
CA SER A 78 6.68 7.08 9.95
C SER A 78 8.00 7.84 9.79
N LEU A 79 7.89 9.08 9.32
CA LEU A 79 9.03 9.99 9.12
C LEU A 79 9.22 11.00 10.25
N GLN A 80 8.53 10.83 11.38
CA GLN A 80 8.49 11.80 12.48
C GLN A 80 9.59 11.54 13.50
N GLU A 81 10.61 12.38 13.52
CA GLU A 81 11.67 12.34 14.53
C GLU A 81 11.16 12.72 15.92
N GLU A 82 10.17 13.61 15.98
CA GLU A 82 9.55 14.09 17.22
C GLU A 82 8.72 13.02 17.97
N LEU A 83 8.57 11.82 17.40
CA LEU A 83 7.88 10.68 17.99
C LEU A 83 8.80 9.46 18.05
N PRO A 84 8.72 8.64 19.12
CA PRO A 84 9.36 7.34 19.12
C PRO A 84 8.72 6.39 18.10
N PRO A 85 9.39 5.27 17.74
CA PRO A 85 8.78 4.25 16.91
C PRO A 85 7.51 3.68 17.58
N GLN A 86 6.55 3.24 16.76
CA GLN A 86 5.21 2.85 17.25
C GLN A 86 5.22 1.74 18.32
N HIS A 87 6.22 0.85 18.33
CA HIS A 87 6.36 -0.17 19.35
C HIS A 87 6.85 0.37 20.72
N ALA A 88 7.47 1.55 20.74
CA ALA A 88 7.99 2.20 21.95
C ALA A 88 7.09 3.34 22.44
N LEU A 89 6.07 3.73 21.66
CA LEU A 89 5.17 4.81 21.98
C LEU A 89 4.14 4.35 23.03
N ARG A 90 4.10 5.04 24.17
CA ARG A 90 3.23 4.67 25.31
C ARG A 90 1.75 4.79 24.92
N SER A 91 0.87 4.05 25.61
CA SER A 91 -0.59 4.12 25.39
C SER A 91 -1.19 5.50 25.61
N SER A 92 -0.56 6.33 26.46
CA SER A 92 -0.92 7.74 26.67
C SER A 92 -0.50 8.66 25.51
N GLY A 93 0.27 8.15 24.55
CA GLY A 93 0.83 8.93 23.46
C GLY A 93 2.08 9.73 23.84
N ALA A 94 2.51 10.55 22.89
CA ALA A 94 3.56 11.57 23.04
C ALA A 94 3.17 12.81 22.22
N ASN A 95 3.34 14.01 22.78
CA ASN A 95 3.05 15.28 22.09
C ASN A 95 1.63 15.38 21.48
N GLY A 96 0.64 14.73 22.11
CA GLY A 96 -0.75 14.66 21.63
C GLY A 96 -1.00 13.65 20.51
N PHE A 97 0.01 12.86 20.12
CA PHE A 97 -0.14 11.74 19.18
C PHE A 97 -0.35 10.43 19.94
N LEU A 98 -1.39 9.68 19.62
CA LEU A 98 -1.62 8.33 20.18
C LEU A 98 -1.02 7.24 19.28
N PRO A 99 -0.56 6.10 19.84
CA PRO A 99 -0.05 4.99 19.03
C PRO A 99 -1.17 4.34 18.23
N TYR A 100 -0.87 3.94 17.00
CA TYR A 100 -1.84 3.31 16.10
C TYR A 100 -1.54 1.83 15.79
N LYS A 101 -0.36 1.32 16.15
CA LYS A 101 0.07 -0.04 15.82
C LYS A 101 -0.95 -1.11 16.25
N ALA A 102 -1.35 -1.13 17.52
CA ALA A 102 -2.26 -2.15 18.04
C ALA A 102 -3.64 -2.09 17.33
N THR A 103 -4.15 -0.89 17.09
CA THR A 103 -5.40 -0.67 16.35
C THR A 103 -5.29 -1.16 14.91
N ALA A 104 -4.20 -0.83 14.22
CA ALA A 104 -3.96 -1.27 12.85
C ALA A 104 -3.86 -2.80 12.76
N GLU A 105 -3.13 -3.44 13.68
CA GLU A 105 -3.01 -4.90 13.76
C GLU A 105 -4.38 -5.54 14.03
N LEU A 106 -5.16 -5.03 14.98
CA LEU A 106 -6.51 -5.55 15.26
C LEU A 106 -7.41 -5.48 14.01
N LEU A 107 -7.44 -4.33 13.34
CA LEU A 107 -8.22 -4.13 12.12
C LEU A 107 -7.75 -5.04 10.98
N TRP A 108 -6.44 -5.26 10.85
CA TRP A 108 -5.87 -6.17 9.87
C TRP A 108 -6.36 -7.62 10.07
N HIS A 109 -6.26 -8.14 11.29
CA HIS A 109 -6.72 -9.51 11.60
C HIS A 109 -8.22 -9.67 11.33
N ASN A 110 -9.03 -8.66 11.70
CA ASN A 110 -10.47 -8.67 11.42
C ASN A 110 -10.77 -8.62 9.91
N ASN A 111 -10.00 -7.85 9.14
CA ASN A 111 -10.17 -7.75 7.70
C ASN A 111 -9.83 -9.08 7.00
N VAL A 112 -8.70 -9.70 7.37
CA VAL A 112 -8.26 -11.01 6.86
C VAL A 112 -9.27 -12.10 7.20
N ALA A 113 -9.73 -12.18 8.46
CA ALA A 113 -10.75 -13.14 8.87
C ALA A 113 -12.08 -12.95 8.12
N GLY A 114 -12.46 -11.70 7.87
CA GLY A 114 -13.65 -11.35 7.08
C GLY A 114 -13.58 -11.86 5.63
N HIS A 115 -12.40 -11.79 4.99
CA HIS A 115 -12.21 -12.30 3.63
C HIS A 115 -12.37 -13.83 3.55
N HIS A 116 -11.88 -14.57 4.54
CA HIS A 116 -12.05 -16.02 4.60
C HIS A 116 -13.52 -16.43 4.75
N SER A 117 -14.29 -15.72 5.59
CA SER A 117 -15.72 -16.01 5.76
C SER A 117 -16.56 -15.69 4.51
N ARG A 118 -16.24 -14.61 3.80
CA ARG A 118 -16.98 -14.17 2.61
C ARG A 118 -16.71 -15.07 1.38
N GLN A 119 -15.51 -15.65 1.26
CA GLN A 119 -15.18 -16.60 0.19
C GLN A 119 -15.80 -18.00 0.39
N GLN A 120 -16.01 -18.44 1.64
CA GLN A 120 -16.75 -19.67 1.94
C GLN A 120 -18.24 -19.57 1.58
N VAL A 121 -18.84 -18.38 1.70
CA VAL A 121 -20.26 -18.20 1.34
C VAL A 121 -20.47 -18.15 -0.18
N THR A 122 -19.51 -17.61 -0.95
CA THR A 122 -19.59 -17.59 -2.42
C THR A 122 -19.28 -18.95 -3.08
N SER A 123 -18.78 -19.93 -2.34
CA SER A 123 -18.60 -21.31 -2.80
C SER A 123 -19.81 -22.21 -2.51
N ILE A 124 -20.85 -21.68 -1.87
CA ILE A 124 -22.15 -22.35 -1.67
C ILE A 124 -23.19 -21.66 -2.56
N SER A 125 -23.07 -21.80 -3.88
CA SER A 125 -24.16 -21.49 -4.80
C SER A 125 -24.11 -22.35 -6.06
N SER A 126 -24.56 -23.60 -5.94
CA SER A 126 -25.24 -24.37 -7.02
C SER A 126 -25.67 -25.77 -6.56
N ALA A 127 -26.51 -25.87 -5.53
CA ALA A 127 -27.37 -27.06 -5.37
C ALA A 127 -28.52 -26.76 -4.41
N GLY A 128 -29.75 -26.82 -4.91
CA GLY A 128 -30.96 -26.84 -4.08
C GLY A 128 -32.05 -25.87 -4.51
N THR A 129 -32.52 -25.93 -5.76
CA THR A 129 -33.87 -25.45 -6.06
C THR A 129 -34.87 -26.44 -5.49
N GLY A 130 -35.67 -25.96 -4.54
CA GLY A 130 -36.78 -26.68 -3.93
C GLY A 130 -37.82 -27.11 -4.97
N HIS A 131 -38.26 -28.35 -4.80
CA HIS A 131 -39.21 -29.12 -5.56
C HIS A 131 -40.65 -28.58 -5.40
N LEU A 132 -41.39 -28.49 -6.50
CA LEU A 132 -42.86 -28.57 -6.50
C LEU A 132 -43.28 -29.33 -7.76
N ASP A 133 -43.95 -30.45 -7.53
CA ASP A 133 -44.40 -31.46 -8.48
C ASP A 133 -45.42 -30.94 -9.49
N ILE A 134 -45.21 -31.22 -10.78
CA ILE A 134 -46.30 -31.49 -11.75
C ILE A 134 -45.88 -32.64 -12.67
N ILE A 135 -46.77 -33.63 -12.72
CA ILE A 135 -46.76 -34.90 -13.47
C ILE A 135 -46.73 -34.67 -14.98
N GLY A 136 -45.97 -35.49 -15.72
CA GLY A 136 -46.02 -35.55 -17.19
C GLY A 136 -45.13 -36.64 -17.79
N ASP A 137 -45.76 -37.72 -18.20
CA ASP A 137 -45.27 -38.92 -18.90
C ASP A 137 -44.62 -38.63 -20.27
N ASN A 138 -43.52 -39.34 -20.62
CA ASN A 138 -43.33 -40.09 -21.89
C ASN A 138 -41.85 -40.45 -22.17
N ARG A 139 -41.69 -41.51 -22.97
CA ARG A 139 -40.56 -42.45 -23.10
C ARG A 139 -39.58 -42.17 -24.26
N GLU A 140 -38.53 -43.01 -24.29
CA GLU A 140 -37.62 -43.41 -25.41
C GLU A 140 -36.49 -42.42 -25.76
N GLU A 141 -35.24 -42.78 -26.10
CA GLU A 141 -34.68 -44.03 -26.60
C GLU A 141 -33.12 -44.02 -26.44
N GLU A 142 -32.50 -45.21 -26.40
CA GLU A 142 -31.06 -45.45 -26.29
C GLU A 142 -30.26 -45.06 -27.55
N LEU A 143 -29.09 -44.44 -27.36
CA LEU A 143 -27.94 -44.59 -28.26
C LEU A 143 -26.69 -44.88 -27.44
N GLY A 144 -26.25 -46.14 -27.49
CA GLY A 144 -25.04 -46.62 -26.83
C GLY A 144 -23.78 -46.09 -27.50
N ILE A 145 -22.97 -45.37 -26.72
CA ILE A 145 -21.55 -45.17 -27.02
C ILE A 145 -20.78 -45.62 -25.77
N VAL A 146 -20.09 -46.75 -25.90
CA VAL A 146 -19.12 -47.22 -24.90
C VAL A 146 -17.86 -46.38 -25.06
N ILE A 147 -17.66 -45.42 -24.15
CA ILE A 147 -16.38 -44.72 -23.98
C ILE A 147 -15.70 -45.34 -22.76
N GLU A 148 -14.59 -46.04 -22.98
CA GLU A 148 -13.77 -46.60 -21.91
C GLU A 148 -13.33 -45.47 -20.95
N ARG A 149 -13.58 -45.68 -19.65
CA ARG A 149 -13.22 -44.73 -18.59
C ARG A 149 -11.70 -44.68 -18.46
N PRO A 150 -11.04 -43.51 -18.61
CA PRO A 150 -9.67 -43.37 -18.17
C PRO A 150 -9.63 -43.53 -16.65
N THR A 151 -8.71 -44.36 -16.18
CA THR A 151 -8.33 -44.51 -14.78
C THR A 151 -8.22 -43.15 -14.11
N THR A 152 -8.88 -43.02 -12.96
CA THR A 152 -8.89 -41.81 -12.13
C THR A 152 -7.47 -41.51 -11.67
N ILE A 153 -6.76 -40.67 -12.42
CA ILE A 153 -5.61 -39.95 -11.87
C ILE A 153 -6.22 -38.98 -10.88
N HIS A 154 -6.00 -39.22 -9.58
CA HIS A 154 -6.27 -38.25 -8.53
C HIS A 154 -5.40 -37.01 -8.75
N HIS A 155 -5.81 -36.13 -9.65
CA HIS A 155 -5.34 -34.76 -9.64
C HIS A 155 -5.98 -34.10 -8.43
N GLN A 156 -5.22 -33.97 -7.35
CA GLN A 156 -5.56 -32.95 -6.37
C GLN A 156 -5.65 -31.62 -7.12
N PRO A 157 -6.76 -30.86 -7.03
CA PRO A 157 -6.80 -29.54 -7.62
C PRO A 157 -5.66 -28.74 -7.00
N LEU A 158 -4.75 -28.23 -7.83
CA LEU A 158 -3.75 -27.28 -7.37
C LEU A 158 -4.54 -26.11 -6.74
N PRO A 159 -4.25 -25.73 -5.48
CA PRO A 159 -4.94 -24.60 -4.86
C PRO A 159 -4.77 -23.38 -5.76
N ASN A 160 -5.87 -22.65 -5.95
CA ASN A 160 -5.94 -21.52 -6.85
C ASN A 160 -4.81 -20.53 -6.49
N ILE A 161 -4.02 -20.07 -7.48
CA ILE A 161 -2.87 -19.19 -7.24
C ILE A 161 -3.29 -17.97 -6.41
N ILE A 162 -4.49 -17.45 -6.66
CA ILE A 162 -5.11 -16.34 -5.93
C ILE A 162 -5.32 -16.68 -4.44
N GLU A 163 -5.79 -17.89 -4.12
CA GLU A 163 -6.00 -18.33 -2.73
C GLU A 163 -4.67 -18.49 -1.99
N ARG A 164 -3.63 -19.00 -2.67
CA ARG A 164 -2.28 -19.11 -2.10
C ARG A 164 -1.67 -17.73 -1.85
N GLU A 165 -1.69 -16.83 -2.82
CA GLU A 165 -1.17 -15.46 -2.66
C GLU A 165 -1.91 -14.70 -1.55
N MET A 166 -3.23 -14.81 -1.48
CA MET A 166 -4.03 -14.22 -0.39
C MET A 166 -3.69 -14.86 0.96
N SER A 167 -3.44 -16.17 1.03
CA SER A 167 -3.08 -16.86 2.27
C SER A 167 -1.67 -16.50 2.77
N GLU A 168 -0.72 -16.24 1.86
CA GLU A 168 0.63 -15.80 2.21
C GLU A 168 0.67 -14.32 2.63
N GLU A 169 -0.09 -13.45 1.97
CA GLU A 169 -0.26 -12.04 2.36
C GLU A 169 -0.97 -11.94 3.72
N SER A 170 -1.96 -12.80 3.96
CA SER A 170 -2.68 -12.89 5.25
C SER A 170 -1.80 -13.37 6.42
N GLN A 171 -0.78 -14.19 6.16
CA GLN A 171 0.19 -14.63 7.18
C GLN A 171 1.27 -13.59 7.48
N ARG A 172 1.53 -12.67 6.54
CA ARG A 172 2.50 -11.57 6.71
C ARG A 172 1.79 -10.39 7.36
N GLY A 173 1.80 -10.35 8.70
CA GLY A 173 1.24 -9.24 9.46
C GLY A 173 1.81 -7.86 9.06
N LEU A 174 1.22 -6.79 9.61
CA LEU A 174 1.62 -5.42 9.28
C LEU A 174 3.07 -5.10 9.66
N ARG A 175 3.72 -4.27 8.84
CA ARG A 175 5.06 -3.73 9.11
C ARG A 175 4.99 -2.26 9.53
N PHE A 176 5.80 -1.89 10.51
CA PHE A 176 5.95 -0.52 10.99
C PHE A 176 7.42 -0.11 10.94
N ILE A 177 7.74 0.87 10.11
CA ILE A 177 9.09 1.43 9.93
C ILE A 177 9.09 2.84 10.51
N HIS A 178 10.13 3.14 11.29
CA HIS A 178 10.41 4.49 11.78
C HIS A 178 11.71 4.97 11.14
N ALA A 179 11.60 5.97 10.27
CA ALA A 179 12.71 6.56 9.51
C ALA A 179 12.72 8.06 9.79
N PRO A 180 13.20 8.47 10.98
CA PRO A 180 12.97 9.80 11.52
C PRO A 180 13.61 10.90 10.66
N ILE A 181 12.84 11.93 10.38
CA ILE A 181 13.30 13.17 9.74
C ILE A 181 12.84 14.33 10.63
N VAL A 182 13.78 15.19 11.01
CA VAL A 182 13.51 16.42 11.77
C VAL A 182 12.40 17.22 11.07
N ASP A 183 11.48 17.80 11.85
CA ASP A 183 10.38 18.54 11.24
C ASP A 183 10.88 19.68 10.35
N LEU A 184 10.23 19.84 9.18
CA LEU A 184 10.64 20.73 8.08
C LEU A 184 12.05 20.50 7.49
N GLY A 185 12.82 19.56 8.02
CA GLY A 185 14.19 19.27 7.59
C GLY A 185 14.29 18.32 6.39
N ILE A 186 15.52 17.89 6.15
CA ILE A 186 15.95 16.94 5.11
C ILE A 186 16.71 15.77 5.75
N LEU A 187 16.89 14.69 5.00
CA LEU A 187 17.83 13.62 5.33
C LEU A 187 19.21 13.92 4.75
N SER A 188 20.25 13.24 5.24
CA SER A 188 21.50 13.14 4.49
C SER A 188 21.29 12.35 3.20
N THR A 189 22.15 12.58 2.20
CA THR A 189 22.14 11.82 0.93
C THR A 189 22.27 10.31 1.17
N GLU A 190 23.06 9.89 2.14
CA GLU A 190 23.27 8.46 2.43
C GLU A 190 22.06 7.83 3.15
N ASP A 191 21.45 8.57 4.08
CA ASP A 191 20.26 8.10 4.79
C ASP A 191 19.06 8.02 3.85
N LEU A 192 18.87 9.02 2.98
CA LEU A 192 17.82 8.98 1.96
C LEU A 192 18.04 7.80 1.01
N ARG A 193 19.28 7.59 0.54
CA ARG A 193 19.61 6.44 -0.33
C ARG A 193 19.30 5.11 0.35
N SER A 194 19.72 4.94 1.60
CA SER A 194 19.49 3.71 2.38
C SER A 194 18.00 3.44 2.57
N LEU A 195 17.23 4.48 2.92
CA LEU A 195 15.77 4.40 3.03
C LEU A 195 15.13 4.00 1.70
N LEU A 196 15.51 4.63 0.59
CA LEU A 196 14.94 4.32 -0.73
C LEU A 196 15.23 2.89 -1.17
N VAL A 197 16.44 2.36 -0.91
CA VAL A 197 16.78 0.96 -1.19
C VAL A 197 15.87 0.03 -0.38
N GLN A 198 15.69 0.29 0.91
CA GLN A 198 14.80 -0.49 1.76
C GLN A 198 13.35 -0.46 1.23
N LEU A 199 12.80 0.73 0.98
CA LEU A 199 11.40 0.85 0.51
C LEU A 199 11.20 0.21 -0.87
N THR A 200 12.20 0.28 -1.75
CA THR A 200 12.16 -0.35 -3.07
C THR A 200 12.13 -1.88 -2.99
N ASP A 201 12.90 -2.49 -2.08
CA ASP A 201 12.85 -3.94 -1.83
C ASP A 201 11.45 -4.37 -1.33
N LEU A 202 10.86 -3.60 -0.42
CA LEU A 202 9.51 -3.88 0.09
C LEU A 202 8.47 -3.84 -1.02
N ILE A 203 8.55 -2.86 -1.93
CA ILE A 203 7.61 -2.74 -3.05
C ILE A 203 7.84 -3.87 -4.07
N LEU A 204 9.07 -3.98 -4.60
CA LEU A 204 9.33 -4.80 -5.79
C LEU A 204 9.48 -6.28 -5.46
N MET A 205 10.15 -6.60 -4.35
CA MET A 205 10.47 -7.99 -3.98
C MET A 205 9.45 -8.56 -3.02
N LYS A 206 8.92 -7.75 -2.11
CA LYS A 206 7.97 -8.20 -1.09
C LYS A 206 6.51 -7.96 -1.44
N ARG A 207 6.25 -7.18 -2.51
CA ARG A 207 4.91 -6.76 -2.95
C ARG A 207 4.11 -6.02 -1.87
N GLU A 208 4.83 -5.36 -0.94
CA GLU A 208 4.20 -4.59 0.14
C GLU A 208 3.69 -3.25 -0.40
N LYS A 209 2.60 -2.78 0.22
CA LYS A 209 1.90 -1.55 -0.14
C LYS A 209 2.15 -0.54 0.97
N LEU A 210 2.82 0.55 0.63
CA LEU A 210 3.37 1.50 1.58
C LEU A 210 2.41 2.65 1.87
N TYR A 211 2.27 2.98 3.15
CA TYR A 211 1.73 4.23 3.63
C TYR A 211 2.84 5.04 4.29
N ILE A 212 3.35 6.05 3.58
CA ILE A 212 4.42 6.92 4.04
C ILE A 212 3.81 8.19 4.62
N HIS A 213 4.11 8.48 5.88
CA HIS A 213 3.51 9.62 6.57
C HIS A 213 4.51 10.44 7.37
N CYS A 214 4.14 11.69 7.57
CA CYS A 214 4.68 12.54 8.62
C CYS A 214 3.49 13.16 9.38
N TRP A 215 3.63 14.30 10.03
CA TRP A 215 2.48 14.95 10.66
C TRP A 215 1.45 15.42 9.62
N GLY A 216 1.85 16.34 8.73
CA GLY A 216 0.96 16.94 7.72
C GLY A 216 0.85 16.18 6.39
N GLY A 217 1.71 15.17 6.18
CA GLY A 217 1.75 14.35 4.97
C GLY A 217 2.15 15.08 3.69
N CYS A 218 3.00 16.10 3.84
CA CYS A 218 3.36 17.06 2.79
C CYS A 218 4.89 17.21 2.66
N GLY A 219 5.56 17.86 3.61
CA GLY A 219 7.01 18.10 3.55
C GLY A 219 7.85 16.82 3.49
N ARG A 220 8.08 16.20 4.65
CA ARG A 220 8.88 14.97 4.78
C ARG A 220 8.37 13.82 3.90
N ALA A 221 7.05 13.57 3.94
CA ALA A 221 6.42 12.50 3.16
C ALA A 221 6.47 12.77 1.64
N GLY A 222 6.23 14.02 1.21
CA GLY A 222 6.38 14.40 -0.19
C GLY A 222 7.82 14.31 -0.67
N MET A 223 8.79 14.62 0.19
CA MET A 223 10.20 14.49 -0.15
C MET A 223 10.58 13.04 -0.46
N VAL A 224 10.30 12.12 0.48
CA VAL A 224 10.57 10.69 0.30
C VAL A 224 9.74 10.12 -0.85
N GLY A 225 8.46 10.51 -0.98
CA GLY A 225 7.58 10.07 -2.06
C GLY A 225 8.07 10.47 -3.45
N THR A 226 8.51 11.72 -3.63
CA THR A 226 9.10 12.19 -4.90
C THR A 226 10.34 11.37 -5.23
N ALA A 227 11.28 11.23 -4.28
CA ALA A 227 12.50 10.48 -4.54
C ALA A 227 12.19 9.03 -4.93
N LEU A 228 11.24 8.39 -4.25
CA LEU A 228 10.82 7.01 -4.56
C LEU A 228 10.18 6.86 -5.95
N LEU A 229 9.36 7.83 -6.39
CA LEU A 229 8.80 7.83 -7.75
C LEU A 229 9.91 7.85 -8.81
N VAL A 230 10.96 8.64 -8.60
CA VAL A 230 12.07 8.74 -9.55
C VAL A 230 12.92 7.47 -9.50
N THR A 231 13.35 7.05 -8.30
CA THR A 231 14.34 5.98 -8.16
C THR A 231 13.78 4.58 -8.38
N ALA A 232 12.54 4.31 -7.97
CA ALA A 232 11.92 2.98 -8.06
C ALA A 232 10.99 2.82 -9.27
N TYR A 233 10.37 3.91 -9.75
CA TYR A 233 9.39 3.89 -10.84
C TYR A 233 9.88 4.60 -12.11
N SER A 234 11.11 5.13 -12.12
CA SER A 234 11.70 5.84 -13.26
C SER A 234 10.84 7.00 -13.77
N VAL A 235 10.08 7.64 -12.88
CA VAL A 235 9.27 8.82 -13.20
C VAL A 235 10.22 10.03 -13.33
N PRO A 236 10.10 10.87 -14.37
CA PRO A 236 10.88 12.10 -14.47
C PRO A 236 10.71 13.00 -13.25
N VAL A 237 11.77 13.68 -12.81
CA VAL A 237 11.77 14.49 -11.57
C VAL A 237 10.62 15.50 -11.51
N GLU A 238 10.40 16.24 -12.60
CA GLU A 238 9.34 17.25 -12.65
C GLU A 238 7.93 16.63 -12.62
N GLU A 239 7.74 15.46 -13.26
CA GLU A 239 6.49 14.70 -13.18
C GLU A 239 6.26 14.15 -11.76
N ALA A 240 7.32 13.68 -11.09
CA ALA A 240 7.23 13.17 -9.72
C ALA A 240 6.81 14.27 -8.73
N LEU A 241 7.42 15.45 -8.83
CA LEU A 241 7.06 16.63 -8.04
C LEU A 241 5.62 17.06 -8.30
N GLU A 242 5.22 17.15 -9.58
CA GLU A 242 3.85 17.50 -9.97
C GLU A 242 2.84 16.49 -9.44
N ARG A 243 3.15 15.19 -9.52
CA ARG A 243 2.28 14.11 -9.03
C ARG A 243 2.09 14.16 -7.52
N VAL A 244 3.16 14.36 -6.76
CA VAL A 244 3.11 14.52 -5.30
C VAL A 244 2.27 15.75 -4.93
N GLN A 245 2.50 16.88 -5.60
CA GLN A 245 1.75 18.12 -5.38
C GLN A 245 0.26 17.97 -5.68
N ARG A 246 -0.09 17.43 -6.86
CA ARG A 246 -1.48 17.20 -7.27
C ARG A 246 -2.18 16.23 -6.34
N GLY A 247 -1.51 15.13 -5.98
CA GLY A 247 -2.03 14.18 -5.01
C GLY A 247 -2.37 14.85 -3.69
N PHE A 248 -1.50 15.71 -3.19
CA PHE A 248 -1.75 16.47 -1.98
C PHE A 248 -2.97 17.40 -2.08
N TYR A 249 -3.18 18.04 -3.23
CA TYR A 249 -4.36 18.88 -3.48
C TYR A 249 -5.69 18.13 -3.52
N THR A 250 -5.69 16.80 -3.69
CA THR A 250 -6.92 16.00 -3.56
C THR A 250 -7.43 15.93 -2.12
N ARG A 251 -6.63 16.36 -1.14
CA ARG A 251 -6.97 16.36 0.28
C ARG A 251 -7.62 17.70 0.67
N ASN A 252 -8.68 17.67 1.47
CA ASN A 252 -9.41 18.88 1.87
C ASN A 252 -8.49 19.92 2.53
N GLY A 253 -8.61 21.19 2.11
CA GLY A 253 -8.13 22.37 2.83
C GLY A 253 -6.72 22.90 2.51
N LYS A 254 -6.09 22.50 1.39
CA LYS A 254 -4.65 22.76 1.17
C LYS A 254 -4.27 23.33 -0.20
N SER A 255 -5.11 24.19 -0.77
CA SER A 255 -4.93 24.78 -2.12
C SER A 255 -3.72 25.69 -2.30
N HIS A 256 -3.01 26.08 -1.22
CA HIS A 256 -1.90 27.05 -1.28
C HIS A 256 -0.55 26.51 -0.80
N LYS A 257 -0.50 25.25 -0.34
CA LYS A 257 0.72 24.69 0.24
C LYS A 257 1.50 23.86 -0.78
N THR A 258 2.80 24.13 -0.86
CA THR A 258 3.73 23.38 -1.71
C THR A 258 4.07 22.03 -1.08
N CYS A 259 4.26 21.01 -1.91
CA CYS A 259 4.64 19.65 -1.53
C CYS A 259 5.77 19.15 -2.44
N PRO A 260 7.01 18.97 -1.94
CA PRO A 260 7.47 19.17 -0.55
C PRO A 260 7.33 20.61 -0.03
N GLU A 261 7.52 20.79 1.27
CA GLU A 261 7.05 22.00 1.97
C GLU A 261 8.05 23.15 1.92
N THR A 262 9.35 22.86 2.03
CA THR A 262 10.40 23.89 2.13
C THR A 262 11.22 23.98 0.85
N ALA A 263 11.75 25.18 0.55
CA ALA A 263 12.68 25.39 -0.56
C ALA A 263 13.95 24.52 -0.43
N GLU A 264 14.41 24.29 0.81
CA GLU A 264 15.52 23.39 1.12
C GLU A 264 15.23 21.94 0.70
N GLN A 265 14.03 21.42 0.98
CA GLN A 265 13.62 20.08 0.52
C GLN A 265 13.62 19.97 -1.00
N PHE A 266 13.13 20.99 -1.72
CA PHE A 266 13.16 21.03 -3.18
C PHE A 266 14.59 21.04 -3.73
N GLN A 267 15.45 21.91 -3.18
CA GLN A 267 16.83 22.04 -3.63
C GLN A 267 17.62 20.76 -3.37
N PHE A 268 17.46 20.18 -2.18
CA PHE A 268 18.05 18.90 -1.83
C PHE A 268 17.62 17.79 -2.78
N LEU A 269 16.31 17.65 -3.06
CA LEU A 269 15.82 16.64 -4.00
C LEU A 269 16.37 16.82 -5.41
N ARG A 270 16.36 18.06 -5.92
CA ARG A 270 16.90 18.33 -7.25
C ARG A 270 18.37 17.92 -7.34
N GLN A 271 19.18 18.28 -6.35
CA GLN A 271 20.58 17.86 -6.31
C GLN A 271 20.72 16.34 -6.22
N PHE A 272 20.01 15.71 -5.28
CA PHE A 272 20.04 14.26 -5.07
C PHE A 272 19.66 13.46 -6.32
N LEU A 273 18.65 13.93 -7.06
CA LEU A 273 18.11 13.24 -8.24
C LEU A 273 18.90 13.52 -9.52
N LEU A 274 19.59 14.66 -9.62
CA LEU A 274 20.57 14.90 -10.68
C LEU A 274 21.76 13.93 -10.57
N ASP A 275 22.20 13.63 -9.36
CA ASP A 275 23.29 12.68 -9.10
C ASP A 275 22.87 11.20 -9.30
N TYR A 276 21.57 10.94 -9.48
CA TYR A 276 21.01 9.59 -9.65
C TYR A 276 20.80 9.19 -11.12
N ASN A 277 20.60 10.16 -12.02
CA ASN A 277 20.48 9.96 -13.47
C ASN A 277 21.84 9.86 -14.16
#